data_AF-A0A832JRT6-F1
#
_entry.id   AF-A0A832JRT6-F1
#
_cell.length_a   1.000
_cell.length_b   1.000
_cell.length_c   1.000
_cell.angle_alpha   90.00
_cell.angle_beta   90.00
_cell.angle_gamma   90.00
#
_symmetry.space_group_name_H-M   'P 1'
#
loop_
_entity.id
_entity.type
_entity.pdbx_description
1 polymer ?
#
loop_
_entity_poly.entity_id
_entity_poly.type
_entity_poly.pdbx_seq_one_letter_code
_entity_poly.pdbx_strand_id
1 'polypeptide(L)'
;MAVTVHYVGFHPTLILEGFEAVRVKEPIERVYILFDGKSDKRDRYRAVSQRNAAKLAKALAFFKPVKLPVNPLSYTSVFSRLYSILYYE
;
A
#
# COMPACT_ATOMS: atom_id res chain seq x y z
N MET A 1 4.62 -16.37 9.39
CA MET A 1 3.77 -15.16 9.58
C MET A 1 4.37 -14.07 8.73
N ALA A 2 3.54 -13.31 8.02
CA ALA A 2 4.00 -12.34 7.04
C ALA A 2 3.34 -10.98 7.23
N VAL A 3 4.14 -9.93 7.03
CA VAL A 3 3.69 -8.55 6.86
C VAL A 3 3.78 -8.21 5.38
N THR A 4 2.69 -7.71 4.79
CA THR A 4 2.68 -7.31 3.38
C THR A 4 2.65 -5.80 3.24
N VAL A 5 3.47 -5.27 2.32
CA VAL A 5 3.51 -3.85 2.00
C VAL A 5 3.21 -3.70 0.51
N HIS A 6 2.17 -2.94 0.20
CA HIS A 6 1.68 -2.77 -1.16
C HIS A 6 1.78 -1.31 -1.60
N TYR A 7 2.61 -1.07 -2.62
CA TYR A 7 2.71 0.24 -3.25
C TYR A 7 1.64 0.40 -4.33
N VAL A 8 0.68 1.29 -4.12
CA VAL A 8 -0.52 1.38 -4.97
C VAL A 8 -0.34 2.39 -6.10
N GLY A 9 -0.35 1.87 -7.32
CA GLY A 9 -0.45 2.65 -8.55
C GLY A 9 -1.77 2.38 -9.29
N PHE A 10 -1.66 1.94 -10.54
CA PHE A 10 -2.79 1.82 -11.47
C PHE A 10 -3.59 0.52 -11.36
N HIS A 11 -2.94 -0.58 -10.97
CA HIS A 11 -3.49 -1.93 -11.10
C HIS A 11 -3.70 -2.59 -9.73
N PRO A 12 -4.78 -2.28 -9.00
CA PRO A 12 -5.05 -2.87 -7.69
C PRO A 12 -5.36 -4.37 -7.75
N THR A 13 -5.80 -4.89 -8.90
CA THR A 13 -6.07 -6.33 -9.08
C THR A 13 -4.79 -7.16 -8.99
N LEU A 14 -3.70 -6.71 -9.61
CA LEU A 14 -2.39 -7.39 -9.53
C LEU A 14 -1.87 -7.45 -8.08
N ILE A 15 -2.15 -6.40 -7.29
CA ILE A 15 -1.82 -6.39 -5.86
C ILE A 15 -2.62 -7.45 -5.11
N LEU A 16 -3.91 -7.61 -5.40
CA LEU A 16 -4.75 -8.63 -4.77
C LEU A 16 -4.31 -10.05 -5.15
N GLU A 17 -3.97 -10.28 -6.42
CA GLU A 17 -3.46 -11.57 -6.88
C GLU A 17 -2.15 -11.94 -6.15
N GLY A 18 -1.21 -10.99 -6.05
CA GLY A 18 0.01 -11.19 -5.29
C GLY A 18 -0.24 -11.40 -3.79
N PHE A 19 -1.17 -10.65 -3.21
CA PHE A 19 -1.57 -10.82 -1.81
C PHE A 19 -2.13 -12.22 -1.53
N GLU A 20 -3.05 -12.72 -2.36
CA GLU A 20 -3.62 -14.06 -2.20
C GLU A 20 -2.55 -15.15 -2.32
N ALA A 21 -1.61 -15.01 -3.26
CA ALA A 21 -0.50 -15.94 -3.40
C ALA A 21 0.38 -16.04 -2.13
N VAL A 22 0.51 -14.94 -1.37
CA VAL A 22 1.21 -14.94 -0.07
C VAL A 22 0.30 -15.49 1.03
N ARG A 23 -0.96 -15.05 1.11
CA ARG A 23 -1.92 -15.44 2.16
C ARG A 23 -2.17 -16.95 2.21
N VAL A 24 -2.12 -17.63 1.07
CA VAL A 24 -2.28 -19.09 1.00
C VAL A 24 -1.05 -19.83 1.59
N LYS A 25 0.12 -19.20 1.58
CA LYS A 25 1.37 -19.81 2.06
C LYS A 25 1.70 -19.43 3.50
N GLU A 26 1.37 -18.19 3.88
CA GLU A 26 1.77 -17.59 5.15
C GLU A 26 0.58 -16.92 5.85
N PRO A 27 0.41 -17.11 7.17
CA PRO A 27 -0.54 -16.32 7.94
C PRO A 27 -0.18 -14.84 7.88
N ILE A 28 -1.13 -14.00 7.44
CA ILE A 28 -0.94 -12.56 7.32
C ILE A 28 -1.21 -11.88 8.66
N GLU A 29 -0.22 -11.17 9.17
CA GLU A 29 -0.31 -10.44 10.44
C GLU A 29 -0.74 -8.99 10.22
N ARG A 30 -0.12 -8.33 9.22
CA ARG A 30 -0.31 -6.91 8.97
C ARG A 30 -0.27 -6.62 7.48
N VAL A 31 -1.07 -5.65 7.07
CA VAL A 31 -1.14 -5.16 5.69
C VAL A 31 -0.92 -3.65 5.69
N TYR A 32 0.12 -3.21 4.99
CA TYR A 32 0.40 -1.80 4.71
C TYR A 32 0.06 -1.45 3.27
N ILE A 33 -0.60 -0.31 3.09
CA ILE A 33 -0.97 0.23 1.78
C ILE A 33 -0.31 1.60 1.61
N LEU A 34 0.75 1.66 0.81
CA LEU A 34 1.42 2.90 0.44
C LEU A 34 0.71 3.51 -0.77
N PHE A 35 0.38 4.79 -0.70
CA PHE A 35 -0.34 5.48 -1.77
C PHE A 35 0.20 6.88 -2.00
N ASP A 36 -0.05 7.44 -3.18
CA ASP A 36 0.40 8.78 -3.56
C ASP A 36 -0.30 9.84 -2.69
N GLY A 37 0.48 10.41 -1.79
CA GLY A 37 0.10 11.43 -0.83
C GLY A 37 0.56 12.84 -1.21
N LYS A 38 0.99 13.07 -2.46
CA LYS A 38 1.39 14.42 -2.92
C LYS A 38 0.27 15.44 -2.64
N SER A 39 0.66 16.68 -2.37
CA SER A 39 -0.28 17.76 -2.06
C SER A 39 -1.00 18.31 -3.29
N ASP A 40 -0.44 18.14 -4.49
CA ASP A 40 -1.05 18.61 -5.74
C ASP A 40 -2.33 17.83 -6.04
N LYS A 41 -3.49 18.47 -5.78
CA LYS A 41 -4.81 17.89 -6.01
C LYS A 41 -5.18 17.76 -7.48
N ARG A 42 -4.46 18.42 -8.39
CA ARG A 42 -4.70 18.35 -9.84
C ARG A 42 -3.99 17.15 -10.48
N ASP A 43 -3.09 16.51 -9.74
CA ASP A 43 -2.39 15.32 -10.21
C ASP A 43 -3.34 14.12 -10.35
N ARG A 44 -3.51 13.66 -11.59
CA ARG A 44 -4.36 12.51 -11.94
C ARG A 44 -3.79 11.19 -11.42
N TYR A 45 -2.47 11.02 -11.39
CA TYR A 45 -1.80 9.83 -10.85
C TYR A 45 -2.09 9.70 -9.35
N ARG A 46 -2.01 10.83 -8.63
CA ARG A 46 -2.38 10.91 -7.22
C ARG A 46 -3.82 10.46 -6.99
N ALA A 47 -4.76 11.02 -7.75
CA ALA A 47 -6.18 10.69 -7.63
C ALA A 47 -6.45 9.20 -7.89
N VAL A 48 -5.81 8.62 -8.91
CA VAL A 48 -5.96 7.19 -9.24
C VAL A 48 -5.38 6.31 -8.14
N SER A 49 -4.17 6.59 -7.67
CA SER A 49 -3.52 5.85 -6.57
C SER A 49 -4.37 5.88 -5.30
N GLN A 50 -4.88 7.05 -4.89
CA GLN A 50 -5.75 7.19 -3.71
C GLN A 50 -7.05 6.41 -3.82
N ARG A 51 -7.70 6.48 -4.99
CA ARG A 51 -8.93 5.71 -5.26
C ARG A 51 -8.66 4.22 -5.19
N ASN A 52 -7.56 3.76 -5.77
CA ASN A 52 -7.19 2.35 -5.77
C ASN A 52 -6.79 1.86 -4.37
N ALA A 53 -6.10 2.69 -3.59
CA ALA A 53 -5.76 2.39 -2.21
C ALA A 53 -7.00 2.26 -1.33
N ALA A 54 -8.02 3.11 -1.54
CA ALA A 54 -9.32 2.98 -0.87
C ALA A 54 -10.05 1.68 -1.25
N LYS A 55 -10.02 1.29 -2.54
CA LYS A 55 -10.58 0.00 -3.00
C LYS A 55 -9.88 -1.18 -2.35
N LEU A 56 -8.54 -1.18 -2.33
CA LEU A 56 -7.75 -2.22 -1.68
C LEU A 56 -8.01 -2.29 -0.18
N ALA A 57 -8.06 -1.15 0.50
CA ALA A 57 -8.36 -1.11 1.93
C ALA A 57 -9.74 -1.70 2.26
N LYS A 58 -10.73 -1.48 1.38
CA LYS A 58 -12.06 -2.09 1.51
C LYS A 58 -12.01 -3.61 1.27
N ALA A 59 -11.32 -4.04 0.21
CA ALA A 59 -11.20 -5.47 -0.12
C ALA A 59 -10.48 -6.26 0.98
N LEU A 60 -9.45 -5.65 1.59
CA LEU A 60 -8.62 -6.25 2.62
C LEU A 60 -9.08 -5.87 4.04
N ALA A 61 -10.32 -5.39 4.22
CA ALA A 61 -10.80 -4.80 5.47
C ALA A 61 -10.71 -5.76 6.68
N PHE A 62 -10.83 -7.07 6.46
CA PHE A 62 -10.63 -8.10 7.48
C PHE A 62 -9.28 -7.95 8.21
N PHE A 63 -8.23 -7.61 7.47
CA PHE A 63 -6.87 -7.42 7.99
C PHE A 63 -6.61 -6.03 8.57
N LYS A 64 -7.61 -5.13 8.55
CA LYS A 64 -7.51 -3.74 9.05
C LYS A 64 -6.26 -3.00 8.51
N PRO A 65 -6.13 -2.85 7.18
CA PRO A 65 -4.90 -2.37 6.56
C PRO A 65 -4.55 -0.94 6.96
N VAL A 66 -3.26 -0.69 7.18
CA VAL A 66 -2.73 0.63 7.52
C VAL A 66 -2.38 1.37 6.24
N LYS A 67 -3.10 2.46 5.95
CA LYS A 67 -2.85 3.31 4.79
C LYS A 67 -1.82 4.38 5.14
N LEU A 68 -0.75 4.48 4.35
CA LEU A 68 0.32 5.45 4.57
C LEU A 68 0.57 6.27 3.31
N PRO A 69 0.48 7.61 3.38
CA PRO A 69 0.83 8.47 2.26
C PRO A 69 2.35 8.49 2.06
N VAL A 70 2.76 8.51 0.79
CA VAL A 70 4.15 8.70 0.33
C VAL A 70 4.17 9.63 -0.87
N ASN A 71 5.28 10.34 -1.07
CA ASN A 71 5.53 11.06 -2.32
C ASN A 71 6.33 10.15 -3.29
N PRO A 72 5.71 9.60 -4.36
CA PRO A 72 6.39 8.74 -5.34
C PRO A 72 7.61 9.38 -6.01
N LEU A 73 7.64 10.71 -6.09
CA LEU A 73 8.71 11.45 -6.75
C LEU A 73 9.87 11.76 -5.81
N SER A 74 9.80 11.34 -4.55
CA SER A 74 10.83 11.54 -3.54
C SER A 74 11.30 10.20 -3.00
N TYR A 75 12.52 9.81 -3.37
CA TYR A 75 13.20 8.64 -2.81
C TYR A 75 13.18 8.68 -1.29
N THR A 76 13.57 9.80 -0.68
CA THR A 76 13.56 9.98 0.78
C THR A 76 12.17 9.70 1.36
N SER A 77 11.08 10.17 0.74
CA SER A 77 9.73 9.93 1.25
C SER A 77 9.33 8.46 1.19
N VAL A 78 9.63 7.75 0.10
CA VAL A 78 9.26 6.34 -0.06
C VAL A 78 10.10 5.47 0.87
N PHE A 79 11.42 5.65 0.86
CA PHE A 79 12.35 4.83 1.63
C PHE A 79 12.24 5.08 3.13
N SER A 80 12.07 6.33 3.59
CA SER A 80 11.83 6.59 5.02
C SER A 80 10.60 5.84 5.51
N ARG A 81 9.51 5.82 4.74
CA ARG A 81 8.31 5.07 5.12
C ARG A 81 8.52 3.56 5.13
N LEU A 82 9.18 3.01 4.10
CA LEU A 82 9.50 1.59 4.02
C LEU A 82 10.43 1.15 5.17
N TYR A 83 11.51 1.89 5.44
CA TYR A 83 12.42 1.58 6.54
C TYR A 83 11.75 1.71 7.90
N SER A 84 10.85 2.68 8.10
CA SER A 84 10.08 2.75 9.35
C SER A 84 9.17 1.54 9.55
N ILE A 85 8.56 1.01 8.49
CA ILE A 85 7.78 -0.25 8.58
C ILE A 85 8.72 -1.40 8.93
N LEU A 86 9.83 -1.55 8.20
CA LEU A 86 10.79 -2.63 8.41
C LEU A 86 11.44 -2.61 9.81
N TYR A 87 11.60 -1.43 10.40
CA TYR A 87 12.15 -1.29 11.75
C TYR A 87 11.11 -1.60 12.85
N TYR A 88 9.83 -1.37 12.57
CA TYR A 88 8.75 -1.55 13.54
C TYR A 88 8.26 -2.99 13.61
N GLU A 89 8.23 -3.69 12.46
CA GLU A 89 7.81 -5.09 12.32
C GLU A 89 8.98 -6.06 12.58
#